data_AF-A0A067ED32-F1
#
_entry.id   AF-A0A067ED32-F1
#
_cell.length_a   1.000
_cell.length_b   1.000
_cell.length_c   1.000
_cell.angle_alpha   90.00
_cell.angle_beta   90.00
_cell.angle_gamma   90.00
#
_symmetry.space_group_name_H-M   'P 1'
#
loop_
_entity.id
_entity.type
_entity.pdbx_description
1 polymer ?
#
loop_
_entity_poly.entity_id
_entity_poly.type
_entity_poly.pdbx_seq_one_letter_code
_entity_poly.pdbx_strand_id
1 'polypeptide(L)'
;FFFKHAKDLSLEEPEEGKKEEQRKTNKKMLVSWLPLLCRGSNGVDVPVMSLNERAELEKVLEETIDMLEQEDEQEQVLSLWLHHFTYCSSADWPNLHASYARWYNASRKQLLLLQ
;
A
#
# COMPACT_ATOMS: atom_id res chain seq x y z
N PHE A 1 -9.21 -15.16 -7.00
CA PHE A 1 -9.59 -13.73 -7.02
C PHE A 1 -8.43 -12.86 -7.51
N PHE A 2 -7.27 -12.92 -6.87
CA PHE A 2 -6.10 -12.08 -7.18
C PHE A 2 -5.54 -12.23 -8.62
N PHE A 3 -5.26 -13.45 -9.06
CA PHE A 3 -4.76 -13.71 -10.43
C PHE A 3 -5.74 -13.38 -11.55
N LYS A 4 -7.04 -13.27 -11.23
CA LYS A 4 -8.06 -12.88 -12.21
C LYS A 4 -7.94 -11.37 -12.49
N HIS A 5 -7.84 -10.56 -11.43
CA HIS A 5 -7.67 -9.11 -11.57
C HIS A 5 -6.30 -8.68 -12.08
N ALA A 6 -5.21 -9.35 -11.70
CA ALA A 6 -3.88 -9.03 -12.25
C ALA A 6 -3.82 -9.20 -13.77
N LYS A 7 -4.57 -10.17 -14.32
CA LYS A 7 -4.73 -10.35 -15.77
C LYS A 7 -5.57 -9.26 -16.42
N ASP A 8 -6.63 -8.80 -15.74
CA ASP A 8 -7.48 -7.71 -16.22
C ASP A 8 -6.74 -6.36 -16.25
N LEU A 9 -5.73 -6.17 -15.40
CA LEU A 9 -4.90 -4.95 -15.33
C LEU A 9 -3.98 -4.74 -16.55
N SER A 10 -3.63 -5.80 -17.27
CA SER A 10 -2.65 -5.75 -18.36
C SER A 10 -3.25 -5.38 -19.71
N LEU A 11 -4.58 -5.25 -19.79
CA LEU A 11 -5.32 -5.07 -21.03
C LEU A 11 -6.41 -4.01 -20.80
N GLU A 12 -6.25 -2.85 -21.47
CA GLU A 12 -7.22 -1.74 -21.61
C GLU A 12 -7.16 -0.60 -20.59
N GLU A 13 -7.22 0.65 -21.09
CA GLU A 13 -7.53 1.83 -20.28
C GLU A 13 -8.97 1.70 -19.76
N PRO A 14 -9.18 1.66 -18.43
CA PRO A 14 -10.52 1.41 -17.91
C PRO A 14 -11.42 2.64 -18.07
N GLU A 15 -12.69 2.43 -18.44
CA GLU A 15 -13.73 3.46 -18.31
C GLU A 15 -13.79 4.00 -16.87
N GLU A 16 -14.21 5.25 -16.65
CA GLU A 16 -14.25 5.89 -15.31
C GLU A 16 -14.91 5.02 -14.23
N GLY A 17 -16.01 4.34 -14.56
CA GLY A 17 -16.67 3.42 -13.63
C GLY A 17 -15.80 2.21 -13.24
N LYS A 18 -14.99 1.69 -14.18
CA LYS A 18 -14.04 0.61 -13.91
C LYS A 18 -12.84 1.09 -13.09
N LYS A 19 -12.37 2.33 -13.29
CA LYS A 19 -11.29 2.93 -12.49
C LYS A 19 -11.69 3.09 -11.02
N GLU A 20 -12.90 3.56 -10.75
CA GLU A 20 -13.45 3.69 -9.40
C GLU A 20 -13.58 2.34 -8.68
N GLU A 21 -14.06 1.30 -9.39
CA GLU A 21 -14.16 -0.05 -8.84
C GLU A 21 -12.78 -0.66 -8.57
N GLN A 22 -11.82 -0.43 -9.47
CA GLN A 22 -10.44 -0.84 -9.30
C GLN A 22 -9.80 -0.16 -8.08
N ARG A 23 -10.00 1.15 -7.92
CA ARG A 23 -9.50 1.90 -6.75
C ARG A 23 -10.02 1.31 -5.44
N LYS A 24 -11.32 1.09 -5.34
CA LYS A 24 -11.95 0.47 -4.15
C LYS A 24 -11.38 -0.92 -3.86
N THR A 25 -11.12 -1.69 -4.90
CA THR A 25 -10.54 -3.03 -4.78
C THR A 25 -9.09 -2.97 -4.30
N ASN A 26 -8.28 -2.07 -4.87
CA ASN A 26 -6.91 -1.80 -4.44
C ASN A 26 -6.85 -1.41 -2.97
N LYS A 27 -7.70 -0.47 -2.53
CA LYS A 27 -7.80 -0.07 -1.13
C LYS A 27 -8.14 -1.24 -0.21
N LYS A 28 -9.17 -2.02 -0.54
CA LYS A 28 -9.56 -3.21 0.24
C LYS A 28 -8.42 -4.22 0.36
N MET A 29 -7.68 -4.43 -0.72
CA MET A 29 -6.50 -5.28 -0.69
C MET A 29 -5.45 -4.72 0.28
N LEU A 30 -5.04 -3.46 0.11
CA LEU A 30 -4.02 -2.83 0.95
C LEU A 30 -4.36 -2.94 2.44
N VAL A 31 -5.60 -2.58 2.81
CA VAL A 31 -6.08 -2.67 4.20
C VAL A 31 -6.06 -4.10 4.75
N SER A 32 -6.36 -5.10 3.92
CA SER A 32 -6.37 -6.50 4.36
C SER A 32 -4.96 -7.09 4.47
N TRP A 33 -4.03 -6.69 3.59
CA TRP A 33 -2.71 -7.31 3.48
C TRP A 33 -1.66 -6.66 4.37
N LEU A 34 -1.67 -5.33 4.53
CA LEU A 34 -0.64 -4.63 5.32
C LEU A 34 -0.47 -5.17 6.75
N PRO A 35 -1.55 -5.44 7.54
CA PRO A 35 -1.39 -6.02 8.87
C PRO A 35 -0.74 -7.40 8.86
N LEU A 36 -1.00 -8.21 7.82
CA LEU A 36 -0.42 -9.54 7.65
C LEU A 36 1.07 -9.45 7.29
N LEU A 37 1.40 -8.57 6.35
CA LEU A 37 2.78 -8.37 5.89
C LEU A 37 3.66 -7.82 7.01
N CYS A 38 3.19 -6.82 7.76
CA CYS A 38 3.91 -6.27 8.91
C CYS A 38 4.23 -7.33 9.99
N ARG A 39 3.36 -8.32 10.18
CA ARG A 39 3.58 -9.44 11.13
C ARG A 39 4.48 -10.55 10.56
N GLY A 40 4.51 -10.71 9.24
CA GLY A 40 5.31 -11.74 8.56
C GLY A 40 6.82 -11.48 8.54
N SER A 41 7.27 -10.33 9.05
CA SER A 41 8.68 -9.97 9.21
C SER A 41 9.46 -10.93 10.12
N ASN A 42 8.80 -11.51 11.13
CA ASN A 42 9.41 -12.44 12.10
C ASN A 42 9.26 -13.90 11.64
N GLY A 43 10.16 -14.31 10.75
CA GLY A 43 10.25 -15.68 10.23
C GLY A 43 10.57 -16.70 11.31
N VAL A 44 9.55 -17.35 11.86
CA VAL A 44 9.73 -18.57 12.67
C VAL A 44 9.11 -19.81 12.02
N ASP A 45 8.08 -19.70 11.16
CA ASP A 45 7.37 -20.89 10.64
C ASP A 45 6.72 -20.79 9.23
N VAL A 46 7.21 -19.93 8.32
CA VAL A 46 6.61 -19.76 6.96
C VAL A 46 7.72 -19.53 5.93
N PRO A 47 7.61 -19.99 4.66
CA PRO A 47 8.63 -19.76 3.64
C PRO A 47 9.02 -18.28 3.58
N VAL A 48 10.28 -18.01 3.88
CA VAL A 48 10.86 -16.67 3.87
C VAL A 48 10.92 -16.22 2.41
N MET A 49 10.12 -15.19 2.07
CA MET A 49 10.31 -14.45 0.83
C MET A 49 11.74 -13.91 0.80
N SER A 50 12.44 -14.14 -0.31
CA SER A 50 13.76 -13.56 -0.54
C SER A 50 13.70 -12.04 -0.48
N LEU A 51 14.86 -11.40 -0.24
CA LEU A 51 14.97 -9.93 -0.22
C LEU A 51 14.44 -9.30 -1.51
N ASN A 52 14.67 -9.95 -2.66
CA ASN A 52 14.18 -9.47 -3.94
C ASN A 52 12.65 -9.54 -4.03
N GLU A 53 12.04 -10.66 -3.64
CA GLU A 53 10.58 -10.79 -3.64
C GLU A 53 9.91 -9.79 -2.68
N ARG A 54 10.56 -9.51 -1.54
CA ARG A 54 10.12 -8.48 -0.60
C ARG A 54 10.14 -7.09 -1.22
N ALA A 55 11.23 -6.73 -1.90
CA ALA A 55 11.38 -5.44 -2.56
C ALA A 55 10.42 -5.24 -3.73
N GLU A 56 10.21 -6.28 -4.55
CA GLU A 56 9.21 -6.24 -5.64
C GLU A 56 7.79 -6.06 -5.09
N LEU A 57 7.46 -6.71 -3.97
CA LEU A 57 6.14 -6.52 -3.34
C LEU A 57 5.99 -5.11 -2.76
N GLU A 58 7.01 -4.57 -2.08
CA GLU A 58 7.01 -3.18 -1.61
C GLU A 58 6.73 -2.20 -2.75
N LYS A 59 7.41 -2.38 -3.89
CA LYS A 59 7.19 -1.55 -5.07
C LYS A 59 5.74 -1.61 -5.57
N VAL A 60 5.16 -2.81 -5.68
CA VAL A 60 3.75 -2.97 -6.09
C VAL A 60 2.81 -2.31 -5.08
N LEU A 61 3.09 -2.42 -3.78
CA LEU A 61 2.28 -1.76 -2.74
C LEU A 61 2.36 -0.24 -2.87
N GLU A 62 3.55 0.32 -3.06
CA GLU A 62 3.73 1.77 -3.27
C GLU A 62 2.98 2.26 -4.51
N GLU A 63 3.13 1.58 -5.65
CA GLU A 63 2.40 1.91 -6.89
C GLU A 63 0.88 1.82 -6.68
N THR A 64 0.41 0.82 -5.92
CA THR A 64 -1.01 0.65 -5.62
C THR A 64 -1.56 1.75 -4.72
N ILE A 65 -0.75 2.25 -3.78
CA ILE A 65 -1.11 3.40 -2.94
C ILE A 65 -1.16 4.69 -3.77
N ASP A 66 -0.21 4.87 -4.69
CA ASP A 66 -0.18 6.03 -5.57
C ASP A 66 -1.42 6.03 -6.51
N MET A 67 -1.88 4.86 -6.96
CA MET A 67 -3.12 4.69 -7.74
C MET A 67 -4.42 4.97 -6.96
N LEU A 68 -4.37 5.20 -5.64
CA LEU A 68 -5.57 5.60 -4.91
C LEU A 68 -6.00 7.03 -5.29
N GLU A 69 -5.09 7.94 -5.67
CA GLU A 69 -5.37 9.33 -6.09
C GLU A 69 -6.09 10.24 -5.07
N GLN A 70 -6.95 9.70 -4.20
CA GLN A 70 -7.68 10.36 -3.15
C GLN A 70 -6.87 10.36 -1.85
N GLU A 71 -6.60 11.55 -1.33
CA GLU A 71 -5.73 11.76 -0.17
C GLU A 71 -6.25 11.11 1.12
N ASP A 72 -7.57 11.07 1.31
CA ASP A 72 -8.20 10.42 2.46
C ASP A 72 -8.04 8.89 2.41
N GLU A 73 -8.09 8.30 1.23
CA GLU A 73 -7.83 6.87 1.06
C GLU A 73 -6.35 6.53 1.27
N GLN A 74 -5.44 7.36 0.76
CA GLN A 74 -4.00 7.23 1.02
C GLN A 74 -3.69 7.38 2.51
N GLU A 75 -4.27 8.37 3.18
CA GLU A 75 -4.12 8.59 4.62
C GLU A 75 -4.54 7.36 5.43
N GLN A 76 -5.70 6.78 5.12
CA GLN A 76 -6.20 5.59 5.80
C GLN A 76 -5.23 4.41 5.69
N VAL A 77 -4.72 4.15 4.47
CA VAL A 77 -3.80 3.04 4.22
C VAL A 77 -2.45 3.29 4.89
N LEU A 78 -1.89 4.49 4.74
CA LEU A 78 -0.57 4.83 5.27
C LEU A 78 -0.56 4.91 6.80
N SER A 79 -1.63 5.39 7.41
CA SER A 79 -1.80 5.39 8.87
C SER A 79 -1.90 3.97 9.42
N LEU A 80 -2.64 3.09 8.73
CA LEU A 80 -2.73 1.67 9.08
C LEU A 80 -1.36 0.98 8.99
N TRP A 81 -0.63 1.21 7.89
CA TRP A 81 0.73 0.71 7.72
C TRP A 81 1.63 1.19 8.86
N LEU A 82 1.68 2.49 9.13
CA LEU A 82 2.54 3.06 10.16
C LEU A 82 2.23 2.48 11.55
N HIS A 83 0.94 2.32 11.87
CA HIS A 83 0.52 1.69 13.12
C HIS A 83 1.08 0.27 13.25
N HIS A 84 0.94 -0.57 12.23
CA HIS A 84 1.41 -1.95 12.28
C HIS A 84 2.94 -2.08 12.17
N PHE A 85 3.57 -1.21 11.39
CA PHE A 85 5.02 -1.17 11.19
C PHE A 85 5.75 -0.77 12.47
N THR A 86 5.22 0.21 13.21
CA THR A 86 5.85 0.68 14.47
C THR A 86 5.47 -0.13 15.70
N TYR A 87 4.38 -0.90 15.65
CA TYR A 87 3.92 -1.72 16.78
C TYR A 87 4.88 -2.85 17.16
N CYS A 88 5.63 -3.39 16.19
CA CYS A 88 6.62 -4.44 16.44
C CYS A 88 8.02 -3.86 16.31
N SER A 89 8.81 -3.89 17.39
CA SER A 89 10.17 -3.33 17.42
C SER A 89 11.16 -4.02 16.48
N SER A 90 10.81 -5.20 15.95
CA SER A 90 11.58 -5.93 14.95
C SER A 90 10.97 -5.87 13.55
N ALA A 91 9.82 -5.21 13.35
CA ALA A 91 9.24 -5.11 12.02
C ALA A 91 10.07 -4.17 11.16
N ASP A 92 10.70 -4.74 10.16
CA ASP A 92 11.50 -4.07 9.14
C ASP A 92 10.82 -4.09 7.75
N TRP A 93 9.63 -4.68 7.68
CA TRP A 93 8.94 -4.96 6.41
C TRP A 93 7.41 -4.95 6.56
N PRO A 94 6.65 -4.46 5.56
CA PRO A 94 7.12 -3.77 4.35
C PRO A 94 7.54 -2.33 4.62
N ASN A 95 8.62 -1.86 4.00
CA ASN A 95 9.09 -0.49 4.10
C ASN A 95 8.39 0.42 3.08
N LEU A 96 7.31 1.09 3.50
CA LEU A 96 6.55 2.05 2.68
C LEU A 96 6.87 3.51 3.04
N HIS A 97 8.05 3.76 3.62
CA HIS A 97 8.44 5.08 4.09
C HIS A 97 8.45 6.12 2.95
N ALA A 98 8.81 5.73 1.73
CA ALA A 98 8.84 6.66 0.61
C ALA A 98 7.43 7.16 0.26
N SER A 99 6.43 6.27 0.14
CA SER A 99 5.03 6.65 -0.03
C SER A 99 4.50 7.50 1.12
N TYR A 100 4.79 7.12 2.37
CA TYR A 100 4.42 7.92 3.54
C TYR A 100 4.99 9.34 3.49
N ALA A 101 6.27 9.48 3.17
CA ALA A 101 6.93 10.78 3.07
C ALA A 101 6.36 11.64 1.93
N ARG A 102 6.01 11.04 0.78
CA ARG A 102 5.36 11.75 -0.33
C ARG A 102 4.00 12.32 0.11
N TRP A 103 3.14 11.47 0.67
CA TRP A 103 1.83 11.88 1.19
C TRP A 103 1.97 12.94 2.28
N TYR A 104 2.78 12.70 3.31
CA TYR A 104 2.98 13.64 4.41
C TYR A 104 3.42 15.04 3.93
N ASN A 105 4.34 15.09 2.96
CA ASN A 105 4.80 16.37 2.40
C ASN A 105 3.70 17.07 1.58
N ALA A 106 2.85 16.33 0.87
CA ALA A 106 1.71 16.88 0.13
C ALA A 106 0.65 17.43 1.11
N SER A 107 0.22 16.63 2.07
CA SER A 107 -0.78 17.02 3.08
C SER A 107 -0.31 18.20 3.92
N ARG A 108 0.97 18.22 4.34
CA ARG A 108 1.55 19.35 5.08
C ARG A 108 1.48 20.65 4.27
N LYS A 109 1.78 20.61 2.97
CA LYS A 109 1.70 21.81 2.12
C LYS A 109 0.28 22.34 2.05
N GLN A 110 -0.72 21.48 1.92
CA GLN A 110 -2.12 21.89 1.88
C GLN A 110 -2.58 22.49 3.22
N LEU A 111 -2.25 21.87 4.34
CA LEU A 111 -2.58 22.40 5.67
C LEU A 111 -1.99 23.80 5.88
N LEU A 112 -0.76 24.03 5.43
CA LEU A 112 -0.12 25.35 5.50
C LEU A 112 -0.74 26.38 4.57
N LEU A 113 -1.40 25.96 3.47
CA LEU A 113 -2.13 26.86 2.58
C LEU A 113 -3.53 27.22 3.11
N LEU A 114 -4.03 26.47 4.09
CA LEU A 114 -5.31 26.69 4.76
C LEU A 114 -5.18 27.56 6.03
N GLN A 115 -3.95 27.91 6.44
CA GLN A 115 -3.65 28.80 7.57
C GLN A 115 -3.45 30.25 7.11
#